data_AF-A0A2N3WXB0-F1
#
_entry.id   AF-A0A2N3WXB0-F1
#
_cell.length_a   1.000
_cell.length_b   1.000
_cell.length_c   1.000
_cell.angle_alpha   90.00
_cell.angle_beta   90.00
_cell.angle_gamma   90.00
#
_symmetry.space_group_name_H-M   'P 1'
#
loop_
_entity.id
_entity.type
_entity.pdbx_description
1 polymer ?
#
loop_
_entity_poly.entity_id
_entity_poly.type
_entity_poly.pdbx_seq_one_letter_code
_entity_poly.pdbx_strand_id
1 'polypeptide(L)' 'MSNPDPHAQNMFVDAEGHLAEHMCHVQLLSLTFPRAVELRALHSRHRPDDCRVHLQVAVWLWEWGSG' A
#
# COMPACT_ATOMS: atom_id res chain seq x y z
N MET A 1 -7.16 8.33 30.53
CA MET A 1 -6.70 7.28 29.60
C MET A 1 -7.06 7.73 28.21
N SER A 2 -6.07 8.14 27.40
CA SER A 2 -6.31 8.59 26.03
C SER A 2 -6.73 7.39 25.18
N ASN A 3 -7.87 7.49 24.49
CA ASN A 3 -8.31 6.49 23.52
C ASN A 3 -7.23 6.41 22.42
N PRO A 4 -6.66 5.25 22.08
CA PRO A 4 -5.73 5.18 20.97
C PRO A 4 -6.44 5.69 19.71
N ASP A 5 -5.82 6.64 19.03
CA ASP A 5 -6.31 7.12 17.75
C ASP A 5 -6.39 5.90 16.79
N PRO A 6 -7.56 5.58 16.22
CA PRO A 6 -7.72 4.43 15.33
C PRO A 6 -6.86 4.54 14.05
N HIS A 7 -6.23 5.68 13.79
CA HIS A 7 -5.30 5.92 12.69
C HIS A 7 -3.81 5.78 13.08
N ALA A 8 -3.48 5.55 14.36
CA ALA A 8 -2.12 5.70 14.89
C ALA A 8 -1.27 4.43 14.96
N GLN A 9 -1.59 3.39 14.19
CA GLN A 9 -0.63 2.33 13.90
C GLN A 9 -0.35 2.32 12.40
N ASN A 10 0.56 3.19 11.96
CA ASN A 10 1.17 3.04 10.64
C ASN A 10 1.97 1.74 10.67
N MET A 11 1.32 0.64 10.29
CA MET A 11 1.95 -0.65 10.16
C MET A 11 2.66 -0.68 8.82
N PHE A 12 3.97 -0.89 8.88
CA PHE A 12 4.83 -0.97 7.70
C PHE A 12 5.03 -2.43 7.33
N VAL A 13 4.97 -2.73 6.04
CA VAL A 13 5.26 -4.05 5.50
C VAL A 13 6.19 -3.92 4.32
N ASP A 14 7.09 -4.89 4.17
CA ASP A 14 7.88 -5.01 2.96
C ASP A 14 6.96 -5.36 1.79
N ALA A 15 7.05 -4.62 0.67
CA ALA A 15 6.23 -4.85 -0.50
C ALA A 15 6.45 -6.23 -1.12
N GLU A 16 7.66 -6.79 -1.03
CA GLU A 16 7.99 -8.13 -1.55
C GLU A 16 7.48 -9.25 -0.63
N GLY A 17 7.12 -8.92 0.62
CA GLY A 17 6.60 -9.89 1.58
C GLY A 17 5.16 -10.31 1.28
N HIS A 18 4.83 -11.57 1.61
CA HIS A 18 3.45 -12.10 1.51
C HIS A 18 2.42 -11.31 2.32
N LEU A 19 2.85 -10.63 3.39
CA LEU A 19 1.95 -9.83 4.20
C LEU A 19 1.35 -8.64 3.41
N ALA A 20 2.11 -8.08 2.47
CA ALA A 20 1.64 -7.01 1.59
C ALA A 20 0.50 -7.44 0.66
N GLU A 21 0.38 -8.74 0.37
CA GLU A 21 -0.67 -9.30 -0.50
C GLU A 21 -2.04 -9.34 0.17
N HIS A 22 -2.07 -9.24 1.50
CA HIS A 22 -3.27 -9.41 2.31
C HIS A 22 -3.66 -8.14 3.08
N MET A 23 -2.72 -7.24 3.38
CA MET A 23 -2.98 -6.09 4.22
C MET A 23 -3.30 -4.82 3.42
N CYS A 24 -4.46 -4.21 3.69
CA CYS A 24 -4.93 -3.03 2.95
C CYS A 24 -4.60 -1.68 3.59
N HIS A 25 -4.38 -1.65 4.91
CA HIS A 25 -4.22 -0.42 5.68
C HIS A 25 -2.78 -0.21 6.16
N VAL A 26 -1.81 -0.72 5.40
CA VAL A 26 -0.38 -0.68 5.68
C VAL A 26 0.37 0.27 4.75
N GLN A 27 1.55 0.69 5.18
CA GLN A 27 2.53 1.37 4.33
C GLN A 27 3.52 0.35 3.77
N LEU A 28 3.72 0.37 2.45
CA LEU A 28 4.62 -0.49 1.72
C LEU A 28 6.03 0.12 1.74
N LEU A 29 7.01 -0.68 2.11
CA LEU A 29 8.43 -0.37 2.00
C LEU A 29 9.00 -1.02 0.74
N SER A 30 10.05 -0.41 0.17
CA SER A 30 10.83 -0.98 -0.94
C SER A 30 10.00 -1.32 -2.19
N LEU A 31 8.95 -0.54 -2.48
CA LEU A 31 8.07 -0.79 -3.63
C LEU A 31 8.83 -0.65 -4.95
N THR A 32 8.74 -1.67 -5.80
CA THR A 32 9.31 -1.71 -7.16
C THR A 32 8.21 -1.65 -8.22
N PHE A 33 8.55 -1.29 -9.48
CA PHE A 33 7.57 -1.24 -10.57
C PHE A 33 6.82 -2.58 -10.76
N PRO A 34 7.52 -3.74 -10.90
CA PRO A 34 6.82 -5.01 -11.08
C PRO A 34 5.89 -5.31 -9.91
N ARG A 35 6.38 -5.08 -8.68
CA ARG A 35 5.61 -5.39 -7.47
C ARG A 35 4.42 -4.46 -7.28
N ALA A 36 4.53 -3.20 -7.67
CA ALA A 36 3.41 -2.26 -7.66
C ALA A 36 2.27 -2.71 -8.58
N VAL A 37 2.60 -3.25 -9.76
CA VAL A 37 1.61 -3.80 -10.70
C VAL A 37 0.94 -5.05 -10.13
N GLU A 38 1.71 -5.95 -9.52
CA GLU A 38 1.21 -7.17 -8.88
C GLU A 38 0.29 -6.87 -7.69
N LEU A 39 0.73 -6.02 -6.75
CA LEU A 39 -0.06 -5.65 -5.58
C LEU A 39 -1.37 -4.94 -5.99
N ARG A 40 -1.34 -4.10 -7.03
CA ARG A 40 -2.57 -3.53 -7.61
C ARG A 40 -3.52 -4.61 -8.14
N ALA A 41 -3.01 -5.64 -8.81
CA ALA A 41 -3.84 -6.73 -9.30
C ALA A 41 -4.44 -7.56 -8.15
N LEU A 42 -3.64 -7.87 -7.12
CA LEU A 42 -4.08 -8.61 -5.93
C LEU A 42 -5.17 -7.84 -5.15
N HIS A 43 -5.03 -6.51 -5.05
CA HIS A 43 -5.99 -5.66 -4.35
C HIS A 43 -7.13 -5.14 -5.23
N SER A 44 -7.25 -5.58 -6.49
CA SER A 44 -8.22 -5.09 -7.48
C SER A 44 -9.68 -5.19 -7.07
N ARG A 45 -10.01 -6.05 -6.09
CA ARG A 45 -11.37 -6.20 -5.55
C ARG A 45 -11.71 -5.18 -4.46
N HIS A 46 -10.72 -4.45 -3.94
CA HIS A 46 -10.93 -3.39 -2.97
C HIS A 46 -11.33 -2.10 -3.68
N ARG A 47 -12.13 -1.28 -3.00
CA ARG A 47 -12.37 0.09 -3.46
C ARG A 47 -11.03 0.86 -3.43
N PRO A 48 -10.69 1.60 -4.49
CA PRO A 48 -9.46 2.40 -4.53
C PRO A 48 -9.29 3.31 -3.32
N ASP A 49 -10.37 3.98 -2.91
CA ASP A 49 -10.37 4.95 -1.81
C ASP A 49 -10.20 4.31 -0.42
N ASP A 50 -10.58 3.04 -0.28
CA ASP A 50 -10.51 2.31 1.00
C ASP A 50 -9.21 1.50 1.15
N CYS A 51 -8.34 1.47 0.13
CA CYS A 51 -7.14 0.64 0.09
C CYS A 51 -5.87 1.49 0.01
N ARG A 52 -5.06 1.52 1.07
CA ARG A 52 -3.80 2.29 1.10
C ARG A 52 -2.75 1.77 0.11
N VAL A 53 -2.87 0.50 -0.30
CA VAL A 53 -2.02 -0.09 -1.37
C VAL A 53 -2.32 0.58 -2.71
N HIS A 54 -3.58 0.82 -3.05
CA HIS A 54 -3.94 1.54 -4.29
C HIS A 54 -3.35 2.95 -4.32
N LEU A 55 -3.49 3.69 -3.21
CA LEU A 55 -2.94 5.04 -3.10
C LEU A 55 -1.41 5.05 -3.27
N GLN A 56 -0.70 4.16 -2.57
CA GLN A 56 0.76 4.11 -2.65
C GLN A 56 1.28 3.68 -4.01
N VAL A 57 0.63 2.70 -4.65
CA VAL A 57 0.98 2.32 -6.03
C VAL A 57 0.75 3.49 -6.99
N ALA A 58 -0.35 4.23 -6.86
CA ALA A 58 -0.63 5.38 -7.72
C ALA A 58 0.40 6.50 -7.57
N VAL A 59 0.75 6.85 -6.32
CA VAL A 59 1.79 7.86 -6.02
C VAL A 59 3.14 7.41 -6.58
N TRP A 60 3.54 6.17 -6.32
CA TRP A 60 4.81 5.64 -6.78
C TRP A 60 4.92 5.64 -8.32
N LEU A 61 3.85 5.25 -9.03
CA LEU A 61 3.81 5.29 -10.50
C LEU A 61 3.87 6.71 -11.06
N TRP A 62 3.22 7.66 -10.39
CA TRP A 62 3.27 9.08 -10.77
C TRP A 62 4.69 9.64 -10.61
N GLU A 63 5.33 9.38 -9.47
CA GLU A 63 6.71 9.82 -9.20
C GLU A 63 7.71 9.17 -10.17
N TRP A 64 7.58 7.88 -10.44
CA TRP A 64 8.45 7.16 -11.37
C TRP A 64 8.33 7.65 -12.81
N GLY A 65 7.13 7.99 -13.28
CA GLY A 65 6.90 8.47 -14.64
C GLY A 65 7.21 9.95 -14.88
N SER A 66 7.48 10.71 -13.82
CA SER A 66 7.77 12.15 -13.89
C SER A 66 9.27 12.47 -13.92
N GLY A 67 10.13 11.46 -13.98
CA GLY A 67 11.60 11.56 -14.03
C GLY A 67 12.18 11.35 -15.42
#